data_AF-A0A440SEH0-F1
#
_entry.id   AF-A0A440SEH0-F1
#
_cell.length_a   1.000
_cell.length_b   1.000
_cell.length_c   1.000
_cell.angle_alpha   90.00
_cell.angle_beta   90.00
_cell.angle_gamma   90.00
#
_symmetry.space_group_name_H-M   'P 1'
#
loop_
_entity.id
_entity.type
_entity.pdbx_description
1 polymer ?
#
loop_
_entity_poly.entity_id
_entity_poly.type
_entity_poly.pdbx_seq_one_letter_code
_entity_poly.pdbx_strand_id
1 'polypeptide(L)'
;MVTTEPRGRGQTVTEIVFQRAGDYLAAFNKDATIVADILGLAVMRAEGDADMVGIPIHAQPESFAALHAAGHKPRLIGKPEALDEVWRRTHADFKGTVDGRQTLMVFRHDGPTLVPLDDLTPAEIARLYPRNEL
;
A
#
# COMPACT_ATOMS: atom_id res chain seq x y z
N MET A 1 -36.20 -31.65 7.33
CA MET A 1 -35.74 -30.25 7.34
C MET A 1 -34.22 -30.28 7.38
N VAL A 2 -33.56 -29.85 6.30
CA VAL A 2 -32.10 -29.77 6.24
C VAL A 2 -31.76 -28.29 6.46
N THR A 3 -31.19 -27.98 7.62
CA THR A 3 -30.60 -26.68 7.91
C THR A 3 -29.29 -26.57 7.15
N THR A 4 -29.28 -25.83 6.05
CA THR A 4 -28.06 -25.35 5.42
C THR A 4 -27.45 -24.26 6.30
N GLU A 5 -26.34 -24.58 6.96
CA GLU A 5 -25.48 -23.58 7.58
C GLU A 5 -24.85 -22.70 6.49
N PRO A 6 -24.78 -21.37 6.67
CA PRO A 6 -24.09 -20.51 5.73
C PRO A 6 -22.59 -20.81 5.80
N ARG A 7 -22.02 -21.26 4.68
CA ARG A 7 -20.56 -21.34 4.49
C ARG A 7 -20.01 -19.92 4.55
N GLY A 8 -19.55 -19.51 5.73
CA GLY A 8 -18.67 -18.36 5.86
C GLY A 8 -17.43 -18.63 5.02
N ARG A 9 -17.27 -17.91 3.91
CA ARG A 9 -15.97 -17.80 3.24
C ARG A 9 -15.00 -17.31 4.31
N GLY A 10 -13.96 -18.09 4.61
CA GLY A 10 -12.95 -17.69 5.58
C GLY A 10 -12.50 -16.27 5.25
N GLN A 11 -12.75 -15.32 6.15
CA GLN A 11 -12.29 -13.95 5.97
C GLN A 11 -10.76 -14.00 6.03
N THR A 12 -10.12 -13.92 4.87
CA THR A 12 -8.68 -13.72 4.78
C THR A 12 -8.39 -12.36 5.37
N VAL A 13 -7.80 -12.35 6.56
CA VAL A 13 -7.35 -11.12 7.22
C VAL A 13 -6.38 -10.42 6.28
N THR A 14 -6.80 -9.27 5.75
CA THR A 14 -5.99 -8.50 4.80
C THR A 14 -5.28 -7.39 5.57
N GLU A 15 -3.95 -7.36 5.49
CA GLU A 15 -3.15 -6.23 5.96
C GLU A 15 -3.38 -5.03 5.04
N ILE A 16 -3.65 -3.86 5.61
CA ILE A 16 -3.86 -2.61 4.88
C ILE A 16 -2.69 -1.69 5.21
N VAL A 17 -1.91 -1.33 4.20
CA VAL A 17 -0.69 -0.55 4.41
C VAL A 17 -0.98 0.93 4.16
N PHE A 18 -0.72 1.73 5.19
CA PHE A 18 -0.75 3.18 5.12
C PHE A 18 0.68 3.73 5.10
N GLN A 19 0.86 4.77 4.29
CA GLN A 19 2.06 5.60 4.27
C GLN A 19 1.70 7.02 4.72
N ARG A 20 2.58 7.68 5.47
CA ARG A 20 2.37 9.09 5.82
C ARG A 20 2.70 9.98 4.62
N ALA A 21 1.77 10.87 4.28
CA ALA A 21 1.91 11.89 3.25
C ALA A 21 1.47 13.25 3.83
N GLY A 22 2.43 14.00 4.38
CA GLY A 22 2.15 15.26 5.10
C GLY A 22 1.26 15.01 6.32
N ASP A 23 0.07 15.62 6.29
CA ASP A 23 -0.96 15.55 7.34
C ASP A 23 -2.00 14.43 7.13
N TYR A 24 -1.76 13.56 6.14
CA TYR A 24 -2.62 12.43 5.80
C TYR A 24 -1.87 11.10 5.92
N LEU A 25 -2.65 10.04 6.13
CA LEU A 25 -2.23 8.66 5.92
C LEU A 25 -2.89 8.19 4.62
N ALA A 26 -2.07 7.76 3.67
CA ALA A 26 -2.50 7.33 2.35
C ALA A 26 -2.39 5.81 2.21
N ALA A 27 -3.48 5.20 1.74
CA ALA A 27 -3.49 3.83 1.23
C ALA A 27 -3.63 3.87 -0.29
N PHE A 28 -3.09 2.86 -0.99
CA PHE A 28 -3.00 2.83 -2.45
C PHE A 28 -3.55 1.52 -3.03
N ASN A 29 -4.03 1.60 -4.28
CA ASN A 29 -4.51 0.49 -5.09
C ASN A 29 -5.62 -0.31 -4.37
N LYS A 30 -5.46 -1.63 -4.23
CA LYS A 30 -6.42 -2.52 -3.56
C LYS A 30 -6.73 -2.06 -2.14
N ASP A 31 -5.75 -1.54 -1.41
CA ASP A 31 -5.92 -1.05 -0.04
C ASP A 31 -6.79 0.21 -0.04
N ALA A 32 -6.58 1.10 -1.01
CA ALA A 32 -7.42 2.29 -1.17
C ALA A 32 -8.89 1.94 -1.41
N THR A 33 -9.14 0.92 -2.25
CA THR A 33 -10.51 0.47 -2.55
C THR A 33 -11.20 -0.11 -1.30
N ILE A 34 -10.48 -0.94 -0.53
CA ILE A 34 -11.00 -1.53 0.72
C ILE A 34 -11.30 -0.44 1.75
N VAL A 35 -10.37 0.48 1.95
CA VAL A 35 -10.52 1.57 2.93
C VAL A 35 -11.66 2.51 2.52
N ALA A 36 -11.78 2.83 1.24
CA ALA A 36 -12.85 3.65 0.72
C ALA A 36 -14.25 3.04 0.95
N ASP A 37 -14.39 1.74 0.70
CA ASP A 37 -15.65 1.00 0.92
C ASP A 37 -16.05 1.00 2.41
N ILE A 38 -15.11 0.69 3.31
CA ILE A 38 -15.38 0.59 4.75
C ILE A 38 -15.66 1.96 5.38
N LEU A 39 -14.90 2.99 5.00
CA LEU A 39 -14.99 4.32 5.60
C LEU A 39 -15.94 5.27 4.85
N GLY A 40 -16.52 4.85 3.72
CA GLY A 40 -17.38 5.68 2.89
C GLY A 40 -16.64 6.87 2.26
N LEU A 41 -15.37 6.67 1.88
CA LEU A 41 -14.51 7.70 1.30
C LEU A 41 -14.47 7.60 -0.22
N ALA A 42 -14.17 8.70 -0.89
CA ALA A 42 -13.92 8.69 -2.33
C ALA A 42 -12.50 8.22 -2.64
N VAL A 43 -12.36 7.32 -3.62
CA VAL A 43 -11.07 6.97 -4.22
C VAL A 43 -10.66 8.08 -5.19
N MET A 44 -9.42 8.52 -5.07
CA MET A 44 -8.79 9.51 -5.93
C MET A 44 -7.70 8.84 -6.79
N ARG A 45 -7.26 9.51 -7.85
CA ARG A 45 -6.07 9.10 -8.60
C ARG A 45 -4.85 9.87 -8.13
N ALA A 46 -3.84 9.13 -7.70
CA ALA A 46 -2.51 9.65 -7.40
C ALA A 46 -1.65 9.74 -8.67
N GLU A 47 -0.46 10.33 -8.53
CA GLU A 47 0.55 10.32 -9.59
C GLU A 47 0.88 8.88 -10.03
N GLY A 48 1.01 8.68 -11.34
CA GLY A 48 1.25 7.35 -11.91
C GLY A 48 -0.01 6.45 -11.97
N ASP A 49 -1.20 7.05 -12.01
CA ASP A 49 -2.51 6.39 -12.18
C ASP A 49 -2.93 5.42 -11.07
N ALA A 50 -2.26 5.46 -9.92
CA ALA A 50 -2.62 4.63 -8.78
C ALA A 50 -3.90 5.13 -8.10
N ASP A 51 -4.79 4.21 -7.72
CA ASP A 51 -5.93 4.53 -6.86
C ASP A 51 -5.41 4.88 -5.45
N MET A 52 -5.98 5.89 -4.81
CA MET A 52 -5.53 6.40 -3.51
C MET A 52 -6.72 6.84 -2.65
N VAL A 53 -6.61 6.61 -1.36
CA VAL A 53 -7.46 7.27 -0.35
C VAL A 53 -6.58 7.83 0.75
N GLY A 54 -6.93 9.02 1.22
CA GLY A 54 -6.25 9.68 2.33
C GLY A 54 -7.18 9.81 3.53
N ILE A 55 -6.69 9.47 4.72
CA ILE A 55 -7.35 9.81 5.98
C ILE A 55 -6.50 10.87 6.70
N PRO A 56 -7.11 11.91 7.30
CA PRO A 56 -6.37 12.84 8.13
C PRO A 56 -5.68 12.12 9.31
N ILE A 57 -4.46 12.52 9.69
CA ILE A 57 -3.73 11.88 10.80
C ILE A 57 -4.53 11.88 12.10
N HIS A 58 -5.25 12.97 12.38
CA HIS A 58 -6.06 13.07 13.59
C HIS A 58 -7.26 12.12 13.62
N ALA A 59 -7.68 11.58 12.46
CA ALA A 59 -8.75 10.58 12.34
C ALA A 59 -8.21 9.14 12.30
N GLN A 60 -6.90 8.94 12.50
CA GLN A 60 -6.28 7.61 12.50
C GLN A 60 -6.92 6.67 13.53
N PRO A 61 -7.11 7.05 14.81
CA PRO A 61 -7.63 6.11 15.81
C PRO A 61 -9.00 5.57 15.44
N GLU A 62 -9.92 6.42 14.99
CA GLU A 62 -11.29 6.07 14.62
C GLU A 62 -11.31 5.24 13.34
N SER A 63 -10.53 5.65 12.33
CA SER A 63 -10.45 4.94 11.05
C SER A 63 -9.86 3.54 11.24
N PHE A 64 -8.80 3.40 12.04
CA PHE A 64 -8.17 2.11 12.29
C PHE A 64 -9.09 1.21 13.11
N ALA A 65 -9.83 1.75 14.07
CA ALA A 65 -10.83 0.99 14.81
C ALA A 65 -11.93 0.43 13.88
N ALA A 66 -12.41 1.22 12.92
CA ALA A 66 -13.40 0.77 11.94
C ALA A 66 -12.84 -0.34 11.03
N LEU A 67 -11.60 -0.20 10.54
CA LEU A 67 -10.94 -1.23 9.74
C LEU A 67 -10.72 -2.53 10.53
N HIS A 68 -10.34 -2.43 11.81
CA HIS A 68 -10.24 -3.59 12.69
C HIS A 68 -11.59 -4.28 12.93
N ALA A 69 -12.65 -3.50 13.14
CA ALA A 69 -14.01 -4.04 13.30
C ALA A 69 -14.48 -4.77 12.03
N ALA A 70 -14.00 -4.36 10.85
CA ALA A 70 -14.23 -5.03 9.57
C ALA A 70 -13.31 -6.24 9.32
N GLY A 71 -12.44 -6.61 10.27
CA GLY A 71 -11.56 -7.78 10.18
C GLY A 71 -10.21 -7.52 9.49
N HIS A 72 -9.87 -6.26 9.22
CA HIS A 72 -8.61 -5.87 8.59
C HIS A 72 -7.54 -5.50 9.63
N LYS A 73 -6.28 -5.51 9.18
CA LYS A 73 -5.12 -5.10 9.98
C LYS A 73 -4.47 -3.87 9.36
N PRO A 74 -4.93 -2.65 9.68
CA PRO A 74 -4.23 -1.44 9.26
C PRO A 74 -2.85 -1.36 9.90
N ARG A 75 -1.85 -1.02 9.09
CA ARG A 75 -0.46 -0.82 9.51
C ARG A 75 0.06 0.47 8.90
N LEU A 76 0.69 1.30 9.72
CA LEU A 76 1.47 2.44 9.25
C LEU A 76 2.93 2.01 9.07
N ILE A 77 3.49 2.22 7.87
CA ILE A 77 4.91 1.98 7.60
C ILE A 77 5.67 3.30 7.44
N GLY A 78 6.90 3.33 7.93
CA GLY A 78 7.81 4.46 7.72
C GLY A 78 8.43 4.42 6.33
N LYS A 79 8.73 5.60 5.73
CA LYS A 79 9.43 5.64 4.42
C LYS A 79 10.75 4.85 4.44
N PRO A 80 11.65 4.99 5.44
CA PRO A 80 12.90 4.21 5.45
C PRO A 80 12.66 2.69 5.49
N GLU A 81 11.77 2.23 6.38
CA GLU A 81 11.37 0.81 6.47
C GLU A 81 10.81 0.29 5.14
N ALA A 82 10.00 1.10 4.46
CA ALA A 82 9.42 0.75 3.17
C ALA A 82 10.50 0.60 2.09
N LEU A 83 11.45 1.54 2.02
CA LEU A 83 12.53 1.52 1.05
C LEU A 83 13.49 0.35 1.28
N ASP A 84 13.83 0.05 2.54
CA ASP A 84 14.68 -1.09 2.89
C ASP A 84 14.06 -2.41 2.41
N GLU A 85 12.76 -2.58 2.64
CA GLU A 85 12.05 -3.79 2.22
C GLU A 85 11.90 -3.88 0.70
N VAL A 86 11.59 -2.77 0.02
CA VAL A 86 11.56 -2.69 -1.45
C VAL A 86 12.92 -3.06 -2.02
N TRP A 87 14.00 -2.48 -1.50
CA TRP A 87 15.36 -2.81 -1.92
C TRP A 87 15.68 -4.28 -1.70
N ARG A 88 15.36 -4.82 -0.52
CA ARG A 88 15.65 -6.21 -0.15
C ARG A 88 14.93 -7.20 -1.07
N ARG A 89 13.66 -6.95 -1.39
CA ARG A 89 12.81 -7.84 -2.19
C ARG A 89 13.03 -7.71 -3.69
N THR A 90 13.47 -6.54 -4.17
CA THR A 90 13.73 -6.35 -5.59
C THR A 90 14.85 -7.30 -6.04
N HIS A 91 14.62 -8.02 -7.14
CA HIS A 91 15.59 -8.95 -7.69
C HIS A 91 16.86 -8.22 -8.15
N ALA A 92 18.02 -8.89 -8.07
CA ALA A 92 19.32 -8.27 -8.34
C ALA A 92 19.40 -7.65 -9.75
N ASP A 93 18.80 -8.29 -10.76
CA ASP A 93 18.77 -7.78 -12.14
C ASP A 93 18.01 -6.45 -12.31
N PHE A 94 17.16 -6.10 -11.35
CA PHE A 94 16.32 -4.90 -11.39
C PHE A 94 16.79 -3.80 -10.44
N LYS A 95 17.93 -3.98 -9.77
CA LYS A 95 18.48 -3.01 -8.83
C LYS A 95 19.99 -2.92 -8.92
N GLY A 96 20.55 -1.78 -8.55
CA GLY A 96 21.99 -1.57 -8.51
C GLY A 96 22.35 -0.24 -7.90
N THR A 97 23.63 0.11 -8.02
CA THR A 97 24.13 1.43 -7.60
C THR A 97 24.50 2.23 -8.85
N VAL A 98 23.91 3.40 -9.00
CA VAL A 98 24.21 4.36 -10.08
C VAL A 98 24.57 5.68 -9.40
N ASP A 99 25.73 6.25 -9.74
CA ASP A 99 26.26 7.49 -9.14
C ASP A 99 26.27 7.48 -7.60
N GLY A 100 26.58 6.33 -7.01
CA GLY A 100 26.63 6.14 -5.56
C GLY A 100 25.26 6.02 -4.88
N ARG A 101 24.15 6.05 -5.64
CA ARG A 101 22.78 5.91 -5.11
C ARG A 101 22.20 4.55 -5.45
N GLN A 102 21.53 3.93 -4.47
CA GLN A 102 20.71 2.75 -4.70
C GLN A 102 19.61 3.11 -5.70
N THR A 103 19.52 2.35 -6.78
CA THR A 103 18.66 2.63 -7.92
C THR A 103 17.96 1.35 -8.35
N LEU A 104 16.72 1.44 -8.79
CA LEU A 104 15.94 0.31 -9.26
C LEU A 104 15.15 0.64 -10.53
N MET A 105 14.92 -0.39 -11.34
CA MET A 105 14.12 -0.28 -12.55
C MET A 105 12.64 -0.37 -12.20
N VAL A 106 11.90 0.69 -12.52
CA VAL A 106 10.43 0.76 -12.38
C VAL A 106 9.78 0.94 -13.74
N PHE A 107 8.57 0.42 -13.90
CA PHE A 107 7.81 0.56 -15.15
C PHE A 107 6.83 1.73 -15.00
N ARG A 108 7.14 2.84 -15.67
CA ARG A 108 6.28 4.02 -15.78
C ARG A 108 5.56 4.00 -17.13
N HIS A 109 4.67 4.96 -17.37
CA HIS A 109 3.90 5.06 -18.60
C HIS A 109 4.78 5.12 -19.87
N ASP A 110 5.93 5.80 -19.81
CA ASP A 110 6.89 5.91 -20.92
C ASP A 110 7.84 4.70 -21.06
N GLY A 111 7.69 3.68 -20.20
CA GLY A 111 8.49 2.47 -20.22
C GLY A 111 9.38 2.27 -18.98
N PRO A 112 10.34 1.34 -19.05
CA PRO A 112 11.25 1.06 -17.95
C PRO A 112 12.16 2.26 -17.68
N THR A 113 12.19 2.71 -16.43
CA THR A 113 12.96 3.86 -15.96
C THR A 113 13.81 3.45 -14.77
N LEU A 114 15.09 3.83 -14.77
CA LEU A 114 15.94 3.72 -13.58
C LEU A 114 15.63 4.88 -12.64
N VAL A 115 15.26 4.56 -11.40
CA VAL A 115 14.85 5.54 -10.39
C VAL A 115 15.65 5.31 -9.11
N PRO A 116 16.29 6.35 -8.56
CA PRO A 116 16.89 6.27 -7.24
C PRO A 116 15.86 5.84 -6.19
N LEU A 117 16.25 4.94 -5.29
CA LEU A 117 15.35 4.33 -4.30
C LEU A 117 14.65 5.40 -3.43
N ASP A 118 15.37 6.46 -3.06
CA ASP A 118 14.88 7.59 -2.28
C ASP A 118 13.89 8.49 -3.04
N ASP A 119 13.95 8.45 -4.38
CA ASP A 119 13.08 9.19 -5.30
C ASP A 119 11.80 8.41 -5.67
N LEU A 120 11.60 7.20 -5.13
CA LEU A 120 10.34 6.48 -5.31
C LEU A 120 9.16 7.27 -4.72
N THR A 121 8.09 7.35 -5.51
CA THR A 121 6.81 7.90 -5.07
C THR A 121 6.12 6.94 -4.09
N PRO A 122 5.23 7.44 -3.20
CA PRO A 122 4.45 6.58 -2.31
C PRO A 122 3.64 5.50 -3.06
N ALA A 123 3.15 5.80 -4.27
CA ALA A 123 2.43 4.85 -5.10
C ALA A 123 3.34 3.72 -5.63
N GLU A 124 4.56 4.06 -6.07
CA GLU A 124 5.56 3.07 -6.48
C GLU A 124 5.99 2.20 -5.29
N ILE A 125 6.22 2.81 -4.12
CA ILE A 125 6.49 2.08 -2.87
C ILE A 125 5.34 1.10 -2.58
N ALA A 126 4.09 1.54 -2.62
CA ALA A 126 2.94 0.68 -2.32
C ALA A 126 2.76 -0.50 -3.29
N ARG A 127 3.26 -0.35 -4.53
CA ARG A 127 3.26 -1.41 -5.55
C ARG A 127 4.40 -2.41 -5.34
N LEU A 128 5.56 -1.94 -4.93
CA LEU A 128 6.77 -2.76 -4.76
C LEU A 128 6.89 -3.37 -3.36
N TYR A 129 6.24 -2.77 -2.36
CA TYR A 129 6.23 -3.25 -0.99
C TYR A 129 5.55 -4.62 -0.93
N PRO A 130 6.17 -5.63 -0.28
CA PRO A 130 5.63 -6.97 -0.24
C PRO A 130 4.31 -6.99 0.51
N ARG A 131 3.34 -7.68 -0.07
CA ARG A 131 2.08 -7.98 0.59
C ARG A 131 2.10 -9.44 1.00
N ASN A 132 1.76 -9.72 2.25
CA ASN A 132 1.51 -11.09 2.71
C ASN A 132 0.15 -11.54 2.18
N GLU A 133 0.04 -11.73 0.87
CA GLU A 133 -1.09 -12.44 0.26
C GLU A 133 -0.72 -13.93 0.25
N LEU A 134 -1.14 -14.64 1.31
CA LEU A 134 -1.08 -16.10 1.42
C LEU A 134 -2.35 -16.72 0.82
#